data_AF-A0A6M0AGN9-F1
#
_entry.id   AF-A0A6M0AGN9-F1
#
_cell.length_a   1.000
_cell.length_b   1.000
_cell.length_c   1.000
_cell.angle_alpha   90.00
_cell.angle_beta   90.00
_cell.angle_gamma   90.00
#
_symmetry.space_group_name_H-M   'P 1'
#
loop_
_entity.id
_entity.type
_entity.pdbx_description
1 polymer ?
#
loop_
_entity_poly.entity_id
_entity_poly.type
_entity_poly.pdbx_seq_one_letter_code
_entity_poly.pdbx_strand_id
1 'polypeptide(L)'
;QQHPNLDIWVSSGEPTPQAQKVFREAGILDQRVNLDRRAIDTVTNFTSLVQDFQTHDIHHVYLITSDFHMRRSIAIAFLVFGSQGIAFTPVAIPSQRPDESWLRVARDVGRSVVWIITGRTGASLHYYLRA
;
A
#
# COMPACT_ATOMS: atom_id res chain seq x y z
N GLN A 1 -3.39 1.20 -22.68
CA GLN A 1 -2.79 1.71 -21.42
C GLN A 1 -3.20 3.17 -21.27
N GLN A 2 -3.72 3.61 -20.12
CA GLN A 2 -4.21 5.00 -19.95
C GLN A 2 -3.12 5.96 -19.42
N HIS A 3 -2.18 5.46 -18.63
CA HIS A 3 -1.05 6.24 -18.08
C HIS A 3 0.29 5.58 -18.45
N PRO A 4 0.74 5.70 -19.70
CA PRO A 4 1.88 4.93 -20.20
C PRO A 4 3.23 5.33 -19.61
N ASN A 5 3.34 6.45 -18.89
CA ASN A 5 4.59 6.95 -18.32
C ASN A 5 4.61 6.98 -16.78
N LEU A 6 3.52 6.60 -16.11
CA LEU A 6 3.42 6.69 -14.66
C LEU A 6 4.29 5.64 -13.96
N ASP A 7 5.07 6.04 -12.96
CA ASP A 7 5.83 5.09 -12.15
C ASP A 7 4.92 4.18 -11.33
N ILE A 8 5.39 2.95 -11.10
CA ILE A 8 4.65 1.91 -10.41
C ILE A 8 5.40 1.57 -9.12
N TRP A 9 4.70 1.64 -8.00
CA TRP A 9 5.20 1.25 -6.70
C TRP A 9 4.42 0.02 -6.22
N VAL A 10 5.14 -1.06 -5.90
CA VAL A 10 4.54 -2.31 -5.42
C VAL A 10 5.09 -2.61 -4.04
N SER A 11 4.24 -2.53 -3.02
CA SER A 11 4.60 -2.90 -1.65
C SER A 11 4.25 -4.36 -1.36
N SER A 12 5.24 -5.14 -0.93
CA SER A 12 5.13 -6.57 -0.61
C SER A 12 4.60 -7.42 -1.80
N GLY A 13 4.05 -8.61 -1.51
CA GLY A 13 3.49 -9.52 -2.52
C GLY A 13 4.49 -10.54 -3.06
N GLU A 14 4.43 -10.79 -4.36
CA GLU A 14 5.28 -11.77 -5.05
C GLU A 14 6.78 -11.45 -4.92
N PRO A 15 7.67 -12.47 -4.93
CA PRO A 15 9.10 -12.21 -4.89
C PRO A 15 9.56 -11.40 -6.12
N THR A 16 10.64 -10.63 -5.96
CA THR A 16 11.10 -9.63 -6.94
C THR A 16 11.22 -10.17 -8.38
N PRO A 17 11.82 -11.35 -8.63
CA PRO A 17 11.91 -11.87 -10.00
C PRO A 17 10.55 -12.12 -10.66
N GLN A 18 9.59 -12.64 -9.90
CA GLN A 18 8.22 -12.92 -10.35
C GLN A 18 7.46 -11.62 -10.61
N ALA A 19 7.54 -10.66 -9.68
CA ALA A 19 6.89 -9.35 -9.84
C ALA A 19 7.41 -8.63 -11.09
N GLN A 20 8.73 -8.54 -11.28
CA GLN A 20 9.30 -7.91 -12.48
C GLN A 20 8.93 -8.64 -13.77
N LYS A 21 8.86 -9.98 -13.74
CA LYS A 21 8.45 -10.77 -14.91
C LYS A 21 7.05 -10.36 -15.39
N VAL A 22 6.09 -10.19 -14.48
CA VAL A 22 4.72 -9.74 -14.82
C VAL A 22 4.75 -8.37 -15.53
N PHE A 23 5.54 -7.42 -15.04
CA PHE A 23 5.64 -6.10 -15.66
C PHE A 23 6.34 -6.14 -17.02
N ARG A 24 7.42 -6.93 -17.17
CA ARG A 24 8.11 -7.11 -18.46
C ARG A 24 7.21 -7.75 -19.51
N GLU A 25 6.44 -8.76 -19.13
CA GLU A 25 5.45 -9.40 -20.02
C GLU A 25 4.35 -8.42 -20.46
N ALA A 26 4.04 -7.42 -19.62
CA ALA A 26 3.15 -6.32 -19.95
C ALA A 26 3.83 -5.16 -20.72
N GLY A 27 5.11 -5.30 -21.11
CA GLY A 27 5.86 -4.28 -21.85
C GLY A 27 6.29 -3.07 -21.01
N ILE A 28 6.33 -3.19 -19.68
CA ILE A 28 6.73 -2.13 -18.77
C ILE A 28 8.21 -2.31 -18.42
N LEU A 29 8.99 -1.23 -18.56
CA LEU A 29 10.41 -1.22 -18.26
C LEU A 29 10.66 -1.36 -16.75
N ASP A 30 11.65 -2.17 -16.36
CA ASP A 30 12.00 -2.41 -14.95
C ASP A 30 12.34 -1.11 -14.20
N GLN A 31 12.87 -0.10 -14.88
CA GLN A 31 13.18 1.23 -14.31
C GLN A 31 11.96 1.99 -13.79
N ARG A 32 10.76 1.66 -14.27
CA ARG A 32 9.50 2.28 -13.82
C ARG A 32 8.85 1.53 -12.66
N VAL A 33 9.42 0.41 -12.23
CA VAL A 33 8.85 -0.48 -11.23
C VAL A 33 9.70 -0.44 -9.96
N ASN A 34 9.18 0.24 -8.95
CA ASN A 34 9.78 0.34 -7.62
C ASN A 34 9.15 -0.73 -6.72
N LEU A 35 9.96 -1.68 -6.24
CA LEU A 35 9.48 -2.79 -5.41
C LEU A 35 9.87 -2.55 -3.94
N ASP A 36 8.90 -2.21 -3.09
CA ASP A 36 9.10 -2.15 -1.64
C ASP A 36 8.93 -3.54 -1.02
N ARG A 37 9.93 -3.95 -0.24
CA ARG A 37 10.00 -5.23 0.47
C ARG A 37 10.18 -5.05 1.98
N ARG A 38 10.05 -3.81 2.48
CA ARG A 38 10.13 -3.47 3.92
C ARG A 38 8.81 -3.73 4.64
N ALA A 39 7.69 -3.67 3.92
CA ALA A 39 6.37 -3.89 4.47
C ALA A 39 6.08 -5.37 4.79
N ILE A 40 5.45 -5.62 5.93
CA ILE A 40 5.10 -6.96 6.43
C ILE A 40 3.59 -7.15 6.65
N ASP A 41 2.82 -6.06 6.61
CA ASP A 41 1.38 -6.04 6.80
C ASP A 41 0.73 -4.85 6.08
N THR A 42 -0.61 -4.76 6.16
CA THR A 42 -1.35 -3.73 5.44
C THR A 42 -1.04 -2.32 5.90
N VAL A 43 -0.66 -2.06 7.16
CA VAL A 43 -0.29 -0.70 7.60
C VAL A 43 1.08 -0.32 7.09
N THR A 44 2.03 -1.25 7.21
CA THR A 44 3.41 -1.05 6.76
C THR A 44 3.50 -0.88 5.25
N ASN A 45 2.57 -1.43 4.47
CA ASN A 45 2.46 -1.17 3.03
C ASN A 45 2.31 0.32 2.67
N PHE A 46 1.82 1.16 3.59
CA PHE A 46 1.69 2.59 3.38
C PHE A 46 2.82 3.34 4.08
N THR A 47 3.09 3.03 5.35
CA THR A 47 4.06 3.81 6.14
C THR A 47 5.49 3.67 5.64
N SER A 48 5.88 2.54 5.05
CA SER A 48 7.22 2.35 4.48
C SER A 48 7.49 3.24 3.27
N LEU A 49 6.45 3.62 2.53
CA LEU A 49 6.56 4.36 1.27
C LEU A 49 6.48 5.88 1.44
N VAL A 50 6.01 6.38 2.59
CA VAL A 50 5.87 7.83 2.83
C VAL A 50 7.15 8.59 2.55
N GLN A 51 8.28 8.13 3.10
CA GLN A 51 9.56 8.81 2.94
C GLN A 51 10.04 8.77 1.48
N ASP A 52 9.83 7.65 0.79
CA ASP A 52 10.18 7.51 -0.61
C ASP A 52 9.34 8.48 -1.46
N PHE A 53 8.03 8.55 -1.22
CA PHE A 53 7.13 9.47 -1.93
C PHE A 53 7.52 10.94 -1.70
N GLN A 54 7.84 11.33 -0.47
CA GLN A 54 8.32 12.69 -0.17
C GLN A 54 9.65 13.01 -0.84
N THR A 55 10.59 12.05 -0.86
CA THR A 55 11.91 12.23 -1.49
C THR A 55 11.80 12.36 -3.01
N HIS A 56 10.79 11.73 -3.61
CA HIS A 56 10.50 11.78 -5.04
C HIS A 56 9.48 12.88 -5.42
N ASP A 57 9.09 13.75 -4.48
CA ASP A 57 8.10 14.82 -4.69
C ASP A 57 6.73 14.31 -5.20
N ILE A 58 6.33 13.11 -4.74
CA ILE A 58 5.06 12.46 -5.10
C ILE A 58 3.97 12.90 -4.13
N HIS A 59 3.04 13.72 -4.64
CA HIS A 59 1.90 14.24 -3.86
C HIS A 59 0.56 13.59 -4.19
N HIS A 60 0.50 12.72 -5.20
CA HIS A 60 -0.71 12.00 -5.57
C HIS A 60 -0.41 10.61 -6.12
N VAL A 61 -1.12 9.59 -5.63
CA VAL A 61 -0.96 8.20 -6.08
C VAL A 61 -2.30 7.58 -6.49
N TYR A 62 -2.27 6.66 -7.46
CA TYR A 62 -3.39 5.74 -7.68
C TYR A 62 -3.22 4.54 -6.76
N LEU A 63 -4.17 4.34 -5.83
CA LEU A 63 -4.14 3.24 -4.88
C LEU A 63 -4.87 2.04 -5.48
N ILE A 64 -4.10 1.03 -5.91
CA ILE A 64 -4.62 -0.16 -6.58
C ILE A 64 -4.56 -1.36 -5.63
N THR A 65 -5.70 -2.01 -5.43
CA THR A 65 -5.79 -3.31 -4.73
C THR A 65 -7.12 -3.98 -5.08
N SER A 66 -7.34 -5.22 -4.60
CA SER A 66 -8.64 -5.87 -4.79
C SER A 66 -9.75 -5.11 -4.06
N ASP A 67 -10.97 -5.15 -4.58
CA ASP A 67 -12.18 -4.66 -3.90
C ASP A 67 -12.29 -5.15 -2.44
N PHE A 68 -11.92 -6.41 -2.19
CA PHE A 68 -11.82 -7.02 -0.87
C PHE A 68 -10.97 -6.23 0.13
N HIS A 69 -9.80 -5.72 -0.30
CA HIS A 69 -8.89 -4.96 0.56
C HIS A 69 -9.12 -3.45 0.49
N MET A 70 -9.85 -2.98 -0.52
CA MET A 70 -9.95 -1.55 -0.84
C MET A 70 -10.45 -0.72 0.33
N ARG A 71 -11.48 -1.19 1.05
CA ARG A 71 -12.02 -0.48 2.22
C ARG A 71 -10.95 -0.17 3.26
N ARG A 72 -10.16 -1.18 3.62
CA ARG A 72 -9.10 -1.03 4.62
C ARG A 72 -7.98 -0.14 4.08
N SER A 73 -7.60 -0.33 2.83
CA SER A 73 -6.57 0.47 2.16
C SER A 73 -6.93 1.95 2.10
N ILE A 74 -8.19 2.31 1.81
CA ILE A 74 -8.67 3.70 1.84
C ILE A 74 -8.52 4.30 3.24
N ALA A 75 -8.95 3.58 4.29
CA ALA A 75 -8.89 4.08 5.66
C ALA A 75 -7.45 4.34 6.13
N ILE A 76 -6.53 3.43 5.80
CA ILE A 76 -5.11 3.58 6.14
C ILE A 76 -4.48 4.69 5.30
N ALA A 77 -4.71 4.74 3.99
CA ALA A 77 -4.18 5.78 3.11
C ALA A 77 -4.63 7.19 3.55
N PHE A 78 -5.92 7.35 3.89
CA PHE A 78 -6.45 8.61 4.38
C PHE A 78 -5.69 9.12 5.61
N LEU A 79 -5.37 8.22 6.54
CA LEU A 79 -4.60 8.55 7.74
C LEU A 79 -3.12 8.78 7.41
N VAL A 80 -2.46 7.79 6.82
CA VAL A 80 -1.01 7.79 6.62
C VAL A 80 -0.60 8.79 5.54
N PHE A 81 -1.13 8.66 4.32
CA PHE A 81 -0.79 9.57 3.21
C PHE A 81 -1.39 10.96 3.42
N GLY A 82 -2.64 11.04 3.88
CA GLY A 82 -3.29 12.32 4.17
C GLY A 82 -2.56 13.16 5.22
N SER A 83 -2.03 12.53 6.28
CA SER A 83 -1.22 13.24 7.29
C SER A 83 0.09 13.82 6.76
N GLN A 84 0.53 13.37 5.57
CA GLN A 84 1.80 13.70 4.95
C GLN A 84 1.63 14.53 3.67
N GLY A 85 0.41 15.02 3.41
CA GLY A 85 0.10 15.84 2.23
C GLY A 85 0.00 15.04 0.92
N ILE A 86 -0.09 13.71 0.99
CA ILE A 86 -0.16 12.84 -0.18
C ILE A 86 -1.62 12.45 -0.42
N ALA A 87 -2.19 12.91 -1.54
CA ALA A 87 -3.53 12.56 -1.97
C ALA A 87 -3.54 11.19 -2.68
N PHE A 88 -4.71 10.57 -2.80
CA PHE A 88 -4.83 9.31 -3.53
C PHE A 88 -6.17 9.16 -4.25
N THR A 89 -6.15 8.43 -5.36
CA THR A 89 -7.34 7.98 -6.10
C THR A 89 -7.44 6.46 -6.01
N PRO A 90 -8.49 5.88 -5.39
CA PRO A 90 -8.65 4.44 -5.29
C PRO A 90 -9.07 3.82 -6.63
N VAL A 91 -8.45 2.69 -6.99
CA VAL A 91 -8.79 1.90 -8.18
C VAL A 91 -8.95 0.44 -7.75
N ALA A 92 -10.19 0.00 -7.59
CA ALA A 92 -10.50 -1.35 -7.13
C ALA A 92 -10.44 -2.36 -8.28
N ILE A 93 -9.74 -3.47 -8.06
CA ILE A 93 -9.74 -4.62 -8.97
C ILE A 93 -10.77 -5.64 -8.46
N PRO A 94 -11.78 -6.01 -9.25
CA PRO A 94 -12.80 -6.96 -8.81
C PRO A 94 -12.20 -8.30 -8.33
N SER A 95 -12.70 -8.83 -7.22
CA SER A 95 -12.29 -10.15 -6.71
C SER A 95 -13.49 -10.98 -6.25
N GLN A 96 -13.34 -12.31 -6.28
CA GLN A 96 -14.40 -13.24 -5.85
C GLN A 96 -14.41 -13.48 -4.32
N ARG A 97 -13.81 -12.57 -3.53
CA ARG A 97 -13.70 -12.74 -2.08
C ARG A 97 -14.85 -12.03 -1.35
N PRO A 98 -15.38 -12.61 -0.27
CA PRO A 98 -16.40 -11.96 0.55
C PRO A 98 -15.80 -10.74 1.27
N ASP A 99 -16.64 -9.80 1.70
CA ASP A 99 -16.21 -8.58 2.37
C ASP A 99 -15.27 -8.82 3.56
N GLU A 100 -14.28 -7.92 3.71
CA GLU A 100 -13.33 -7.99 4.79
C GLU A 100 -13.96 -7.68 6.16
N SER A 101 -13.54 -8.41 7.19
CA SER A 101 -13.98 -8.21 8.57
C SER A 101 -13.66 -6.80 9.07
N TRP A 102 -14.69 -6.11 9.56
CA TRP A 102 -14.61 -4.79 10.17
C TRP A 102 -13.64 -4.70 11.35
N LEU A 103 -13.45 -5.78 12.11
CA LEU A 103 -12.49 -5.82 13.23
C LEU A 103 -11.06 -5.63 12.74
N ARG A 104 -10.71 -6.20 11.57
CA ARG A 104 -9.38 -6.01 10.97
C ARG A 104 -9.18 -4.56 10.54
N VAL A 105 -10.21 -3.93 9.97
CA VAL A 105 -10.19 -2.53 9.58
C VAL A 105 -9.96 -1.64 10.80
N ALA A 106 -10.74 -1.82 11.87
CA ALA A 106 -10.63 -1.01 13.09
C ALA A 106 -9.25 -1.14 13.75
N ARG A 107 -8.69 -2.36 13.81
CA ARG A 107 -7.33 -2.60 14.32
C ARG A 107 -6.28 -1.84 13.53
N ASP A 108 -6.33 -1.94 12.19
CA ASP A 108 -5.30 -1.37 11.33
C ASP A 108 -5.43 0.18 11.26
N VAL A 109 -6.64 0.72 11.41
CA VAL A 109 -6.88 2.16 11.65
C VAL A 109 -6.22 2.62 12.96
N GLY A 110 -6.46 1.91 14.07
CA GLY A 110 -5.84 2.25 15.36
C GLY A 110 -4.32 2.26 15.29
N ARG A 111 -3.72 1.27 14.61
CA ARG A 111 -2.27 1.22 14.37
C ARG A 111 -1.76 2.37 13.50
N SER A 112 -2.55 2.80 12.53
CA SER A 112 -2.21 3.96 11.68
C SER A 112 -2.18 5.25 12.48
N VAL A 113 -3.14 5.45 13.40
CA VAL A 113 -3.14 6.59 14.33
C VAL A 113 -1.92 6.56 15.25
N VAL A 114 -1.56 5.40 15.80
CA VAL A 114 -0.34 5.25 16.61
C VAL A 114 0.90 5.65 15.81
N TRP A 115 0.98 5.26 14.54
CA TRP A 115 2.09 5.65 13.67
C TRP A 115 2.15 7.16 13.45
N ILE A 116 1.01 7.82 13.18
CA ILE A 116 0.97 9.29 13.01
C ILE A 116 1.53 10.00 14.25
N ILE A 117 1.16 9.54 15.45
CA ILE A 117 1.56 10.20 16.71
C ILE A 117 3.02 9.91 17.06
N THR A 118 3.52 8.71 16.77
CA THR A 118 4.79 8.22 17.34
C THR A 118 5.89 7.96 16.31
N GLY A 119 5.57 7.96 15.02
CA GLY A 119 6.41 7.42 13.95
C GLY A 119 6.63 5.90 14.00
N ARG A 120 6.06 5.19 15.01
CA ARG A 120 6.19 3.74 15.16
C ARG A 120 4.99 3.01 14.59
N THR A 121 5.22 2.02 13.73
CA THR A 121 4.17 1.30 12.99
C THR A 121 3.40 0.27 13.83
N GLY A 122 3.87 -0.04 15.05
CA GLY A 122 3.34 -1.13 15.87
C GLY A 122 3.49 -2.51 15.24
N ALA A 123 4.37 -2.66 14.24
CA ALA A 123 4.59 -3.89 13.48
C ALA A 123 4.93 -5.11 14.37
N SER A 124 5.58 -4.90 15.51
CA SER A 124 5.88 -5.98 16.48
C SER A 124 4.63 -6.60 17.11
N LEU A 125 3.50 -5.89 17.17
CA LEU A 125 2.22 -6.43 17.67
C LEU A 125 1.57 -7.40 16.69
N HIS A 126 2.00 -7.40 15.42
CA HIS A 126 1.49 -8.29 14.37
C HIS A 126 1.65 -9.77 14.71
N TYR A 127 2.74 -10.15 15.38
CA TYR A 127 3.03 -11.53 15.76
C TYR A 127 1.99 -12.12 16.73
N TYR A 128 1.38 -11.28 17.58
CA TYR A 128 0.48 -11.72 18.64
C TYR A 128 -1.01 -11.72 18.24
N LEU A 129 -1.38 -11.05 17.15
CA LEU A 129 -2.77 -10.79 16.75
C LEU A 129 -3.17 -11.47 15.43
N ARG A 130 -2.55 -12.62 15.13
CA ARG A 130 -2.81 -13.41 13.92
C ARG A 130 -4.03 -14.35 14.00
N ALA A 131 -4.78 -14.30 15.11
CA ALA A 131 -6.04 -15.03 15.29
C ALA A 131 -7.21 -14.34 14.58
#